data_AF-W2TZF6-F1
#
_entry.id   AF-W2TZF6-F1
#
_cell.length_a   1.000
_cell.length_b   1.000
_cell.length_c   1.000
_cell.angle_alpha   90.00
_cell.angle_beta   90.00
_cell.angle_gamma   90.00
#
_symmetry.space_group_name_H-M   'P 1'
#
loop_
_entity.id
_entity.type
_entity.pdbx_description
1 polymer ?
#
loop_
_entity_poly.entity_id
_entity_poly.type
_entity_poly.pdbx_seq_one_letter_code
_entity_poly.pdbx_strand_id
1 'polypeptide(L)'
;MFSSELLNNDEYPTVMASTWSSLNQARTLTRLFERYQWQEIAVVYYSVRSDLVPRCSLIISDLEGLINDNQNMTITYRRQLQNFTNDTFKNVLKSLKEVSRSKLLNLFKLP
;
A
#
# COMPACT_ATOMS: atom_id res chain seq x y z
N MET A 1 9.05 -8.56 6.83
CA MET A 1 7.66 -8.19 6.50
C MET A 1 7.09 -9.26 5.61
N PHE A 2 5.93 -9.80 5.99
CA PHE A 2 5.31 -11.00 5.42
C PHE A 2 3.79 -10.79 5.25
N SER A 3 3.12 -11.70 4.51
CA SER A 3 1.68 -11.67 4.25
C SER A 3 0.86 -11.73 5.54
N SER A 4 -0.24 -10.98 5.62
CA SER A 4 -1.18 -11.03 6.73
C SER A 4 -1.85 -12.40 6.89
N GLU A 5 -1.95 -13.19 5.82
CA GLU A 5 -2.52 -14.55 5.81
C GLU A 5 -1.80 -15.49 6.79
N LEU A 6 -0.48 -15.31 6.98
CA LEU A 6 0.31 -16.13 7.91
C LEU A 6 0.01 -15.82 9.39
N LEU A 7 -0.87 -14.85 9.68
CA LEU A 7 -1.40 -14.62 11.03
C LEU A 7 -2.62 -15.49 11.34
N ASN A 8 -3.16 -16.21 10.35
CA ASN A 8 -4.28 -17.12 10.57
C ASN A 8 -3.81 -18.36 11.35
N ASN A 9 -4.09 -18.37 12.66
CA ASN A 9 -3.72 -19.48 13.54
C ASN A 9 -4.49 -20.78 13.27
N ASP A 10 -5.66 -20.71 12.62
CA ASP A 10 -6.43 -21.90 12.27
C ASP A 10 -5.77 -22.65 11.09
N GLU A 11 -5.17 -21.90 10.16
CA GLU A 11 -4.52 -22.45 8.96
C GLU A 11 -3.02 -22.66 9.14
N TYR A 12 -2.36 -21.83 9.97
CA TYR A 12 -0.92 -21.82 10.20
C TYR A 12 -0.55 -21.84 11.70
N PRO A 13 -0.95 -22.87 12.46
CA PRO A 13 -0.82 -22.89 13.93
C PRO A 13 0.62 -22.89 14.46
N THR A 14 1.60 -23.31 13.63
CA THR A 14 3.02 -23.39 14.02
C THR A 14 3.86 -22.24 13.48
N VAL A 15 3.27 -21.32 12.71
CA VAL A 15 4.02 -20.22 12.11
C VAL A 15 4.21 -19.12 13.15
N MET A 16 5.45 -18.76 13.40
CA MET A 16 5.82 -17.61 14.23
C MET A 16 6.73 -16.69 13.44
N ALA A 17 6.48 -15.39 13.54
CA ALA A 17 7.27 -14.38 12.86
C ALA A 17 7.92 -13.42 13.87
N SER A 18 9.23 -13.22 13.75
CA SER A 18 9.98 -12.23 14.53
C SER A 18 9.91 -10.81 13.93
N THR A 19 9.26 -10.67 12.77
CA THR A 19 9.09 -9.38 12.08
C THR A 19 7.62 -8.99 12.02
N TRP A 20 7.32 -7.78 11.58
CA TRP A 20 5.94 -7.28 11.48
C TRP A 20 5.27 -7.72 10.16
N SER A 21 3.97 -8.04 10.21
CA SER A 21 3.15 -8.33 9.02
C SER A 21 2.84 -7.07 8.20
N SER A 22 2.38 -7.26 6.96
CA SER A 22 1.82 -6.20 6.11
C SER A 22 0.64 -5.47 6.75
N LEU A 23 -0.23 -6.20 7.46
CA LEU A 23 -1.41 -5.64 8.12
C LEU A 23 -1.05 -4.59 9.17
N ASN A 24 0.02 -4.79 9.93
CA ASN A 24 0.44 -3.83 10.94
C ASN A 24 0.91 -2.50 10.32
N GLN A 25 1.51 -2.55 9.14
CA GLN A 25 1.90 -1.34 8.39
C GLN A 25 0.67 -0.66 7.80
N ALA A 26 -0.26 -1.43 7.21
CA ALA A 26 -1.51 -0.91 6.69
C ALA A 26 -2.33 -0.20 7.77
N ARG A 27 -2.48 -0.80 8.96
CA ARG A 27 -3.14 -0.17 10.13
C ARG A 27 -2.46 1.13 10.57
N THR A 28 -1.14 1.19 10.52
CA THR A 28 -0.39 2.39 10.88
C THR A 28 -0.66 3.52 9.88
N LEU A 29 -0.73 3.20 8.59
CA LEU A 29 -1.09 4.15 7.54
C LEU A 29 -2.54 4.63 7.69
N THR A 30 -3.50 3.73 7.93
CA THR A 30 -4.91 4.10 8.18
C THR A 30 -5.02 5.08 9.35
N ARG A 31 -4.38 4.79 10.49
CA ARG A 31 -4.38 5.70 11.65
C ARG A 31 -3.77 7.06 11.35
N LEU A 32 -2.73 7.09 10.51
CA LEU A 32 -2.13 8.33 10.06
C LEU A 32 -3.12 9.13 9.21
N PHE A 33 -3.83 8.48 8.28
CA PHE A 33 -4.86 9.13 7.46
C PHE A 33 -6.02 9.65 8.30
N GLU A 34 -6.45 8.89 9.32
CA GLU A 34 -7.51 9.31 10.26
C GLU A 34 -7.08 10.54 11.03
N ARG A 35 -5.85 10.55 11.56
CA ARG A 35 -5.30 11.66 12.32
C ARG A 35 -5.25 12.96 11.52
N TYR A 36 -4.93 12.88 10.23
CA TYR A 36 -4.89 14.03 9.34
C TYR A 36 -6.20 14.27 8.57
N GLN A 37 -7.26 13.52 8.88
CA GLN A 37 -8.56 13.55 8.22
C GLN A 37 -8.48 13.46 6.69
N TRP A 38 -7.60 12.60 6.19
CA TRP A 38 -7.49 12.33 4.75
C TRP A 38 -8.58 11.33 4.33
N GLN A 39 -9.59 11.83 3.63
CA GLN A 39 -10.72 11.04 3.12
C GLN A 39 -10.49 10.52 1.71
N GLU A 40 -9.66 11.21 0.92
CA GLU A 40 -9.32 10.84 -0.44
C GLU A 40 -7.83 10.54 -0.55
N ILE A 41 -7.49 9.29 -0.85
CA ILE A 41 -6.12 8.81 -0.85
C ILE A 41 -5.75 8.35 -2.25
N ALA A 42 -4.61 8.84 -2.74
CA ALA A 42 -3.99 8.37 -3.97
C ALA A 42 -2.78 7.50 -3.63
N VAL A 43 -2.76 6.27 -4.12
CA VAL A 43 -1.73 5.26 -3.82
C VAL A 43 -0.93 4.94 -5.07
N VAL A 44 0.39 5.10 -4.97
CA VAL A 44 1.33 4.64 -5.99
C VAL A 44 2.34 3.71 -5.34
N TYR A 45 2.50 2.52 -5.94
CA TYR A 45 3.39 1.50 -5.45
C TYR A 45 4.16 0.81 -6.57
N TYR A 46 5.33 0.31 -6.24
CA TYR A 46 6.19 -0.40 -7.17
C TYR A 46 6.06 -1.92 -6.99
N SER A 47 5.99 -2.67 -8.08
CA SER A 47 6.22 -4.11 -8.09
C SER A 47 7.56 -4.39 -8.74
N VAL A 48 8.49 -4.90 -7.95
CA VAL A 48 9.79 -5.34 -8.46
C VAL A 48 9.57 -6.54 -9.38
N ARG A 49 10.25 -6.56 -10.54
CA ARG A 49 10.26 -7.67 -11.50
C ARG A 49 11.01 -8.92 -11.02
N SER A 50 11.64 -8.87 -9.85
CA SER A 50 12.40 -9.99 -9.31
C SER A 50 11.46 -10.84 -8.45
N ASP A 51 11.58 -12.16 -8.56
CA ASP A 51 10.88 -13.20 -7.76
C ASP A 51 11.04 -13.06 -6.23
N LEU A 52 11.68 -11.98 -5.78
CA LEU A 52 11.78 -11.56 -4.39
C LEU A 52 10.44 -10.95 -3.94
N VAL A 53 9.68 -11.77 -3.18
CA VAL A 53 8.49 -11.46 -2.35
C VAL A 53 7.92 -10.06 -2.59
N PRO A 54 6.71 -9.92 -3.18
CA PRO A 54 6.17 -8.63 -3.60
C PRO A 54 5.72 -7.77 -2.40
N ARG A 55 6.69 -7.13 -1.74
CA ARG A 55 6.51 -6.47 -0.42
C ARG A 55 5.47 -5.36 -0.47
N CYS A 56 5.52 -4.47 -1.45
CA CYS A 56 4.58 -3.35 -1.50
C CYS A 56 3.15 -3.81 -1.82
N SER A 57 2.99 -4.88 -2.62
CA SER A 57 1.66 -5.39 -2.98
C SER A 57 0.87 -5.88 -1.76
N LEU A 58 1.54 -6.51 -0.80
CA LEU A 58 0.93 -7.02 0.43
C LEU A 58 0.41 -5.87 1.32
N ILE A 59 1.18 -4.79 1.45
CA ILE A 59 0.73 -3.60 2.21
C ILE A 59 -0.49 -2.98 1.56
N ILE A 60 -0.46 -2.83 0.22
CA ILE A 60 -1.56 -2.19 -0.51
C ILE A 60 -2.82 -3.05 -0.45
N SER A 61 -2.70 -4.38 -0.57
CA SER A 61 -3.83 -5.29 -0.43
C SER A 61 -4.49 -5.19 0.94
N ASP A 62 -3.68 -5.21 2.02
CA ASP A 62 -4.22 -5.06 3.38
C ASP A 62 -4.79 -3.65 3.62
N LEU A 63 -4.17 -2.62 3.04
CA LEU A 63 -4.65 -1.24 3.14
C LEU A 63 -5.98 -1.06 2.42
N GLU A 64 -6.15 -1.67 1.24
CA GLU A 64 -7.41 -1.69 0.49
C GLU A 64 -8.50 -2.37 1.32
N GLY A 65 -8.22 -3.51 1.96
CA GLY A 65 -9.16 -4.15 2.88
C GLY A 65 -9.59 -3.21 4.02
N LEU A 66 -8.63 -2.60 4.71
CA LEU A 66 -8.91 -1.69 5.83
C LEU A 66 -9.66 -0.42 5.42
N ILE A 67 -9.40 0.13 4.22
CA ILE A 67 -10.11 1.31 3.72
C ILE A 67 -11.51 0.94 3.24
N ASN A 68 -11.70 -0.20 2.58
CA ASN A 68 -13.03 -0.65 2.15
C ASN A 68 -13.96 -0.93 3.32
N ASP A 69 -13.42 -1.40 4.45
CA ASP A 69 -14.19 -1.57 5.69
C ASP A 69 -14.53 -0.23 6.37
N ASN A 70 -13.84 0.87 6.00
CA ASN A 70 -14.01 2.20 6.60
C ASN A 70 -14.74 3.16 5.64
N GLN A 71 -16.03 3.40 5.89
CA GLN A 71 -16.87 4.29 5.05
C GLN A 71 -16.38 5.74 4.95
N ASN A 72 -15.45 6.16 5.83
CA ASN A 72 -14.95 7.54 5.86
C ASN A 72 -13.78 7.80 4.91
N MET A 73 -13.23 6.77 4.26
CA MET A 73 -12.06 6.88 3.39
C MET A 73 -12.27 6.19 2.05
N THR A 74 -11.70 6.78 1.01
CA THR A 74 -11.77 6.24 -0.35
C THR A 74 -10.41 6.34 -1.05
N ILE A 75 -10.05 5.28 -1.76
CA ILE A 75 -8.88 5.29 -2.65
C ILE A 75 -9.34 5.83 -4.00
N THR A 76 -8.97 7.06 -4.33
CA THR A 76 -9.40 7.74 -5.56
C THR A 76 -8.50 7.43 -6.74
N TYR A 77 -7.27 6.99 -6.49
CA TYR A 77 -6.30 6.66 -7.52
C TYR A 77 -5.34 5.57 -7.07
N ARG A 78 -5.13 4.59 -7.95
CA ARG A 78 -4.21 3.46 -7.72
C ARG A 78 -3.32 3.28 -8.94
N ARG A 79 -2.00 3.24 -8.74
CA ARG A 79 -1.08 2.86 -9.82
C ARG A 79 0.06 1.98 -9.35
N GLN A 80 0.20 0.84 -10.02
CA GLN A 80 1.33 -0.05 -9.88
C GLN A 80 2.37 0.28 -10.95
N LEU A 81 3.62 0.45 -10.53
CA LEU A 81 4.76 0.65 -11.42
C LEU A 81 5.59 -0.64 -11.49
N GLN A 82 5.80 -1.18 -12.70
CA GLN A 82 6.63 -2.37 -12.92
C GLN A 82 8.04 -2.04 -13.42
N ASN A 83 8.19 -0.94 -14.16
CA ASN A 83 9.47 -0.45 -14.68
C ASN A 83 9.63 1.00 -14.26
N PHE A 84 10.58 1.29 -13.37
CA PHE A 84 10.87 2.66 -12.96
C PHE A 84 11.79 3.32 -14.00
N THR A 85 11.21 3.88 -15.05
CA THR A 85 11.91 4.77 -15.99
C THR A 85 11.45 6.20 -15.81
N ASN A 86 12.30 7.17 -16.19
CA ASN A 86 12.00 8.59 -16.03
C ASN A 86 10.67 8.99 -16.69
N ASP A 87 10.36 8.41 -17.85
CA ASP A 87 9.11 8.67 -18.58
C ASP A 87 7.88 8.08 -17.89
N THR A 88 7.97 6.87 -17.35
CA THR A 88 6.87 6.27 -16.58
C THR A 88 6.56 7.08 -15.32
N PHE A 89 7.59 7.53 -14.61
CA PHE A 89 7.43 8.37 -13.43
C PHE A 89 6.78 9.72 -13.77
N LYS A 90 7.25 10.39 -14.84
CA LYS A 90 6.67 11.64 -15.32
C LYS A 90 5.19 11.49 -15.71
N ASN A 91 4.83 10.38 -16.33
CA ASN A 91 3.44 10.09 -16.70
C ASN A 91 2.57 9.82 -15.47
N VAL A 92 3.08 9.12 -14.46
CA VAL A 92 2.37 8.91 -13.19
C VAL A 92 2.15 10.23 -12.48
N LEU A 93 3.17 11.08 -12.38
CA LEU A 93 3.04 12.41 -11.80
C LEU A 93 2.04 13.30 -12.55
N LYS A 94 1.97 13.21 -13.89
CA LYS A 94 0.94 13.90 -14.67
C LYS A 94 -0.47 13.41 -14.33
N SER A 95 -0.69 12.10 -14.34
CA SER A 95 -2.00 11.54 -13.94
C SER A 95 -2.37 11.86 -12.49
N LEU A 96 -1.39 11.93 -11.59
CA LEU A 96 -1.62 12.35 -10.21
C LEU A 96 -1.98 13.83 -10.09
N LYS A 97 -1.40 14.69 -10.94
CA LYS A 97 -1.75 16.10 -11.02
C LYS A 97 -3.20 16.31 -11.45
N GLU A 98 -3.76 15.41 -12.24
CA GLU A 98 -5.18 15.45 -12.63
C GLU A 98 -6.11 15.04 -11.48
N VAL A 99 -5.64 14.16 -10.57
CA VAL A 99 -6.38 13.73 -9.36
C VAL A 99 -6.01 14.58 -8.11
N SER A 100 -5.43 15.77 -8.33
CA SER A 100 -4.69 16.60 -7.35
C SER A 100 -5.41 17.09 -6.09
N ARG A 101 -6.67 16.70 -5.84
CA ARG A 101 -7.32 16.93 -4.53
C ARG A 101 -6.95 15.87 -3.49
N SER A 102 -6.54 14.68 -3.91
CA SER A 102 -6.24 13.56 -3.01
C SER A 102 -4.80 13.61 -2.47
N LYS A 103 -4.61 13.19 -1.22
CA LYS A 103 -3.30 13.20 -0.55
C LYS A 103 -2.49 11.97 -0.98
N LEU A 104 -1.25 12.23 -1.41
CA LEU A 104 -0.39 11.25 -2.06
C LEU A 104 0.40 10.42 -1.05
N LEU A 105 0.22 9.10 -1.11
CA LEU A 105 1.09 8.13 -0.43
C LEU A 105 2.00 7.46 -1.46
N ASN A 106 3.30 7.79 -1.38
CA ASN A 106 4.35 7.17 -2.18
C ASN A 106 5.09 6.12 -1.36
N LEU A 107 4.83 4.84 -1.61
CA LEU A 107 5.59 3.74 -1.01
C LEU A 107 6.77 3.38 -1.93
N PHE A 108 7.80 4.24 -1.94
CA PHE A 108 9.10 3.94 -2.52
C PHE A 108 10.05 3.41 -1.44
N LYS A 109 10.73 2.30 -1.73
CA LYS A 109 11.97 1.97 -1.05
C LYS A 109 13.10 2.61 -1.87
N LEU A 110 13.63 3.74 -1.41
CA LEU A 110 14.93 4.21 -1.88
C LEU A 110 16.00 3.20 -1.40
N PRO A 111 16.98 2.85 -2.25
CA PRO A 111 18.07 1.95 -1.89
C PRO A 111 18.89 2.50 -0.71
#